data_AF-A0A7Y5NJV7-F1
#
_entry.id   AF-A0A7Y5NJV7-F1
#
_cell.length_a   1.000
_cell.length_b   1.000
_cell.length_c   1.000
_cell.angle_alpha   90.00
_cell.angle_beta   90.00
_cell.angle_gamma   90.00
#
_symmetry.space_group_name_H-M   'P 1'
#
loop_
_entity.id
_entity.type
_entity.pdbx_description
1 polymer ?
#
loop_
_entity_poly.entity_id
_entity_poly.type
_entity_poly.pdbx_seq_one_letter_code
_entity_poly.pdbx_strand_id
1 'polypeptide(L)'
;MAALAALLISFVAISTLWREPRLRASDGIPLPAPVAAVLDSRWLRLVARLLAALLTVWTLVALVLGPDSARNPVPHVVYVWLWVGLAFASMLLGPVWRVVNPLRALHAGLLRLARVSPDLAALPYRWGLWPAAVGLGTFTWVELVAEDNTSLGFLRVMVAAFIALSLLGAAVFGRAWFEQGDPFEAWSRLLGLLSPLGRRDDGRWVLRTPLHGVNGLRGQRGLVPTVAVMLGGTAYDGFSANLSWATFVQTSSVPSSLLKTATLLAFFALVAVTIWLASAVSVRLAGEPLRRSFSFVSDIAPSLIPIAGGYLVAHYWSLWVYQGQYAWVLLTDPLGTGADLLGTAGLTPDDALIQPTLVATIQAVSIVVGHLLGVLAAHERAITVLERRAAVIGQVPLMVVMIFYTVGGLTILFAP
;
A
#
# COMPACT_ATOMS: atom_id res chain seq x y z
N MET A 1 14.23 1.36 -23.31
CA MET A 1 13.67 0.98 -24.64
C MET A 1 12.83 -0.30 -24.60
N ALA A 2 13.35 -1.44 -24.11
CA ALA A 2 12.59 -2.71 -24.08
C ALA A 2 11.29 -2.65 -23.27
N ALA A 3 11.29 -2.03 -22.08
CA ALA A 3 10.08 -1.87 -21.26
C ALA A 3 9.00 -1.02 -21.94
N LEU A 4 9.40 0.07 -22.61
CA LEU A 4 8.48 0.91 -23.38
C LEU A 4 7.86 0.12 -24.55
N ALA A 5 8.69 -0.62 -25.29
CA ALA A 5 8.21 -1.48 -26.38
C ALA A 5 7.25 -2.55 -25.85
N ALA A 6 7.57 -3.21 -24.72
CA ALA A 6 6.70 -4.21 -24.11
C ALA A 6 5.33 -3.64 -23.73
N LEU A 7 5.28 -2.43 -23.18
CA LEU A 7 4.02 -1.75 -22.84
C LEU A 7 3.21 -1.35 -24.07
N LEU A 8 3.86 -0.78 -25.08
CA LEU A 8 3.19 -0.40 -26.33
C LEU A 8 2.63 -1.64 -27.05
N ILE A 9 3.43 -2.70 -27.17
CA ILE A 9 3.00 -3.97 -27.79
C ILE A 9 1.87 -4.59 -26.97
N SER A 10 2.00 -4.65 -25.65
CA SER A 10 0.95 -5.18 -24.77
C SER A 10 -0.34 -4.39 -24.92
N PHE A 11 -0.27 -3.06 -24.97
CA PHE A 11 -1.44 -2.22 -25.17
C PHE A 11 -2.11 -2.47 -26.53
N VAL A 12 -1.34 -2.53 -27.62
CA VAL A 12 -1.86 -2.84 -28.96
C VAL A 12 -2.49 -4.24 -28.97
N ALA A 13 -1.86 -5.23 -28.34
CA ALA A 13 -2.40 -6.57 -28.22
C ALA A 13 -3.70 -6.62 -27.40
N ILE A 14 -3.75 -5.92 -26.26
CA ILE A 14 -4.92 -5.88 -25.37
C ILE A 14 -6.08 -5.16 -26.07
N SER A 15 -5.85 -3.99 -26.65
CA SER A 15 -6.88 -3.22 -27.36
C SER A 15 -7.47 -3.98 -28.57
N THR A 16 -6.67 -4.83 -29.22
CA THR A 16 -7.12 -5.62 -30.38
C THR A 16 -7.76 -6.96 -30.00
N LEU A 17 -7.20 -7.69 -29.03
CA LEU A 17 -7.61 -9.05 -28.66
C LEU A 17 -8.64 -9.09 -27.52
N TRP A 18 -8.68 -8.08 -26.66
CA TRP A 18 -9.50 -8.05 -25.44
C TRP A 18 -10.60 -6.97 -25.55
N ARG A 19 -11.59 -7.20 -26.43
CA ARG A 19 -12.64 -6.21 -26.73
C ARG A 19 -13.85 -6.22 -25.79
N GLU A 20 -13.97 -7.24 -24.96
CA GLU A 20 -15.07 -7.44 -24.02
C GLU A 20 -14.53 -7.76 -22.63
N PRO A 21 -15.22 -7.37 -21.54
CA PRO A 21 -14.79 -7.73 -20.19
C PRO A 21 -14.62 -9.24 -20.05
N ARG A 22 -13.44 -9.67 -19.59
CA ARG A 22 -13.09 -11.09 -19.42
C ARG A 22 -12.97 -11.51 -17.96
N LEU A 23 -12.88 -10.55 -17.03
CA LEU A 23 -12.71 -10.83 -15.61
C LEU A 23 -14.06 -10.75 -14.91
N ARG A 24 -14.60 -11.91 -14.53
CA ARG A 24 -15.85 -12.05 -13.79
C ARG A 24 -15.57 -12.37 -12.34
N ALA A 25 -16.46 -11.96 -11.45
CA ALA A 25 -16.32 -12.24 -10.02
C ALA A 25 -16.48 -13.74 -9.68
N SER A 26 -17.07 -14.52 -10.58
CA SER A 26 -17.18 -15.97 -10.52
C SER A 26 -15.95 -16.75 -11.01
N ASP A 27 -14.93 -16.07 -11.55
CA ASP A 27 -13.73 -16.71 -12.11
C ASP A 27 -12.75 -17.18 -11.02
N GLY A 28 -11.62 -17.77 -11.44
CA GLY A 28 -10.57 -18.30 -10.57
C GLY A 28 -10.51 -19.84 -10.57
N ILE A 29 -9.54 -20.41 -9.88
CA ILE A 29 -9.37 -21.86 -9.74
C ILE A 29 -9.65 -22.22 -8.27
N PRO A 30 -10.67 -23.05 -7.96
CA PRO A 30 -10.97 -23.43 -6.58
C PRO A 30 -9.76 -24.02 -5.86
N LEU A 31 -9.51 -23.57 -4.64
CA LEU A 31 -8.50 -24.19 -3.80
C LEU A 31 -8.96 -25.58 -3.35
N PRO A 32 -8.02 -26.53 -3.17
CA PRO A 32 -8.33 -27.79 -2.52
C PRO A 32 -8.98 -27.57 -1.16
N ALA A 33 -10.00 -28.38 -0.84
CA ALA A 33 -10.74 -28.31 0.42
C ALA A 33 -9.87 -28.22 1.70
N PRO A 34 -8.76 -28.98 1.85
CA PRO A 34 -7.92 -28.85 3.06
C PRO A 34 -7.26 -27.48 3.19
N VAL A 35 -6.81 -26.88 2.06
CA VAL A 35 -6.20 -25.55 2.06
C VAL A 35 -7.24 -24.48 2.43
N ALA A 36 -8.43 -24.57 1.82
CA ALA A 36 -9.53 -23.67 2.13
C ALA A 36 -9.94 -23.76 3.62
N ALA A 37 -9.99 -24.97 4.19
CA ALA A 37 -10.30 -25.19 5.60
C ALA A 37 -9.24 -24.57 6.54
N VAL A 38 -7.96 -24.62 6.18
CA VAL A 38 -6.88 -23.95 6.93
C VAL A 38 -7.03 -22.43 6.88
N LEU A 39 -7.31 -21.85 5.70
CA LEU A 39 -7.53 -20.40 5.56
C LEU A 39 -8.78 -19.89 6.31
N ASP A 40 -9.78 -20.77 6.49
CA ASP A 40 -10.97 -20.50 7.28
C ASP A 40 -10.85 -20.85 8.76
N SER A 41 -9.72 -21.44 9.15
CA SER A 41 -9.48 -21.85 10.52
C SER A 41 -9.52 -20.66 11.49
N ARG A 42 -10.43 -20.76 12.46
CA ARG A 42 -10.46 -19.84 13.62
C ARG A 42 -9.16 -19.87 14.41
N TRP A 43 -8.48 -21.01 14.44
CA TRP A 43 -7.21 -21.19 15.15
C TRP A 43 -6.09 -20.43 14.46
N LEU A 44 -5.99 -20.50 13.14
CA LEU A 44 -5.01 -19.71 12.38
C LEU A 44 -5.18 -18.21 12.67
N ARG A 45 -6.43 -17.72 12.61
CA ARG A 45 -6.74 -16.31 12.91
C ARG A 45 -6.47 -15.93 14.36
N LEU A 46 -6.72 -16.84 15.31
CA LEU A 46 -6.44 -16.62 16.73
C LEU A 46 -4.93 -16.54 16.98
N VAL A 47 -4.16 -17.51 16.48
CA VAL A 47 -2.70 -17.53 16.61
C VAL A 47 -2.08 -16.27 16.00
N ALA A 48 -2.50 -15.89 14.78
CA ALA A 48 -2.02 -14.66 14.14
C ALA A 48 -2.31 -13.40 14.98
N ARG A 49 -3.50 -13.32 15.59
CA ARG A 49 -3.87 -12.21 16.51
C ARG A 49 -3.03 -12.20 17.78
N LEU A 50 -2.80 -13.37 18.38
CA LEU A 50 -2.02 -13.48 19.61
C LEU A 50 -0.55 -13.12 19.35
N LEU A 51 0.03 -13.59 18.26
CA LEU A 51 1.39 -13.23 17.86
C LEU A 51 1.53 -11.73 17.57
N ALA A 52 0.56 -11.15 16.84
CA ALA A 52 0.55 -9.71 16.58
C ALA A 52 0.38 -8.88 17.86
N ALA A 53 -0.48 -9.32 18.79
CA ALA A 53 -0.66 -8.67 20.08
C ALA A 53 0.61 -8.76 20.94
N LEU A 54 1.26 -9.93 20.99
CA LEU A 54 2.52 -10.12 21.69
C LEU A 54 3.62 -9.22 21.12
N LEU A 55 3.79 -9.22 19.79
CA LEU A 55 4.74 -8.34 19.11
C LEU A 55 4.45 -6.86 19.39
N THR A 56 3.17 -6.46 19.40
CA THR A 56 2.76 -5.09 19.70
C THR A 56 3.17 -4.71 21.13
N VAL A 57 2.82 -5.54 22.12
CA VAL A 57 3.20 -5.30 23.53
C VAL A 57 4.71 -5.23 23.67
N TRP A 58 5.44 -6.16 23.05
CA TRP A 58 6.89 -6.21 23.08
C TRP A 58 7.53 -4.95 22.48
N THR A 59 7.00 -4.48 21.36
CA THR A 59 7.44 -3.24 20.71
C THR A 59 7.13 -2.01 21.58
N LEU A 60 5.98 -1.97 22.24
CA LEU A 60 5.62 -0.87 23.15
C LEU A 60 6.52 -0.85 24.40
N VAL A 61 6.89 -2.01 24.93
CA VAL A 61 7.89 -2.12 26.02
C VAL A 61 9.23 -1.56 25.56
N ALA A 62 9.72 -1.97 24.38
CA ALA A 62 10.95 -1.45 23.79
C ALA A 62 10.91 0.07 23.55
N LEU A 63 9.75 0.61 23.16
CA LEU A 63 9.55 2.03 22.88
C LEU A 63 9.60 2.88 24.16
N VAL A 64 9.01 2.39 25.25
CA VAL A 64 8.90 3.15 26.51
C VAL A 64 10.13 2.96 27.38
N LEU A 65 10.62 1.72 27.51
CA LEU A 65 11.66 1.35 28.48
C LEU A 65 13.02 1.07 27.83
N GLY A 66 13.07 0.85 26.52
CA GLY A 66 14.32 0.57 25.81
C GLY A 66 15.21 1.81 25.63
N PRO A 67 16.52 1.60 25.37
CA PRO A 67 17.45 2.69 25.13
C PRO A 67 17.20 3.33 23.76
N ASP A 68 17.35 4.65 23.68
CA ASP A 68 17.30 5.39 22.41
C ASP A 68 18.63 5.20 21.67
N SER A 69 18.70 4.15 20.86
CA SER A 69 19.91 3.74 20.16
C SER A 69 19.56 3.03 18.85
N ALA A 70 20.54 2.93 17.95
CA ALA A 70 20.39 2.18 16.69
C ALA A 70 20.13 0.67 16.88
N ARG A 71 20.29 0.14 18.10
CA ARG A 71 19.98 -1.26 18.44
C ARG A 71 18.55 -1.44 18.96
N ASN A 72 17.78 -0.36 19.14
CA ASN A 72 16.39 -0.50 19.54
C ASN A 72 15.57 -1.09 18.38
N PRO A 73 14.74 -2.13 18.61
CA PRO A 73 14.00 -2.77 17.53
C PRO A 73 12.82 -1.94 16.98
N VAL A 74 12.34 -0.92 17.70
CA VAL A 74 11.09 -0.23 17.36
C VAL A 74 11.09 0.41 15.96
N PRO A 75 12.12 1.15 15.54
CA PRO A 75 12.15 1.71 14.19
C PRO A 75 12.03 0.61 13.11
N HIS A 76 12.69 -0.52 13.32
CA HIS A 76 12.62 -1.65 12.39
C HIS A 76 11.23 -2.30 12.36
N VAL A 77 10.59 -2.48 13.51
CA VAL A 77 9.22 -3.01 13.55
C VAL A 77 8.25 -2.05 12.87
N VAL A 78 8.38 -0.74 13.07
CA VAL A 78 7.45 0.27 12.52
C VAL A 78 7.68 0.47 11.02
N TYR A 79 8.90 0.74 10.58
CA TYR A 79 9.20 1.07 9.18
C TYR A 79 9.41 -0.16 8.30
N VAL A 80 9.85 -1.29 8.83
CA VAL A 80 10.12 -2.48 8.01
C VAL A 80 8.99 -3.48 8.13
N TRP A 81 8.61 -3.90 9.33
CA TRP A 81 7.59 -4.95 9.47
C TRP A 81 6.16 -4.44 9.29
N LEU A 82 5.80 -3.33 9.92
CA LEU A 82 4.45 -2.76 9.84
C LEU A 82 4.20 -2.07 8.51
N TRP A 83 5.14 -1.28 8.00
CA TRP A 83 4.93 -0.56 6.74
C TRP A 83 5.11 -1.47 5.52
N VAL A 84 6.30 -2.06 5.35
CA VAL A 84 6.64 -2.88 4.18
C VAL A 84 6.14 -4.31 4.31
N GLY A 85 6.41 -4.95 5.45
CA GLY A 85 6.04 -6.34 5.69
C GLY A 85 4.53 -6.57 5.59
N LEU A 86 3.74 -5.64 6.14
CA LEU A 86 2.28 -5.68 6.01
C LEU A 86 1.83 -5.60 4.55
N ALA A 87 2.45 -4.73 3.76
CA ALA A 87 2.13 -4.61 2.35
C ALA A 87 2.46 -5.89 1.58
N PHE A 88 3.67 -6.43 1.75
CA PHE A 88 4.10 -7.66 1.07
C PHE A 88 3.22 -8.83 1.47
N ALA A 89 2.98 -9.01 2.78
CA ALA A 89 2.06 -10.02 3.28
C ALA A 89 0.66 -9.83 2.70
N SER A 90 0.20 -8.58 2.54
CA SER A 90 -1.12 -8.32 2.00
C SER A 90 -1.22 -8.62 0.51
N MET A 91 -0.22 -8.24 -0.28
CA MET A 91 -0.13 -8.58 -1.70
C MET A 91 -0.11 -10.09 -1.94
N LEU A 92 0.31 -10.90 -0.96
CA LEU A 92 0.30 -12.36 -1.05
C LEU A 92 -0.99 -12.98 -0.50
N LEU A 93 -1.47 -12.53 0.65
CA LEU A 93 -2.50 -13.21 1.45
C LEU A 93 -3.86 -12.48 1.53
N GLY A 94 -3.96 -11.30 0.94
CA GLY A 94 -5.14 -10.43 1.02
C GLY A 94 -5.05 -9.44 2.19
N PRO A 95 -6.16 -8.87 2.69
CA PRO A 95 -6.13 -7.84 3.73
C PRO A 95 -5.72 -8.39 5.11
N VAL A 96 -4.42 -8.61 5.35
CA VAL A 96 -3.88 -9.21 6.58
C VAL A 96 -4.14 -8.34 7.81
N TRP A 97 -4.05 -7.01 7.69
CA TRP A 97 -4.23 -6.08 8.83
C TRP A 97 -5.59 -6.25 9.51
N ARG A 98 -6.64 -6.53 8.73
CA ARG A 98 -7.99 -6.79 9.26
C ARG A 98 -8.02 -7.90 10.31
N VAL A 99 -7.11 -8.87 10.19
CA VAL A 99 -6.98 -9.99 11.13
C VAL A 99 -6.07 -9.63 12.30
N VAL A 100 -4.90 -9.03 12.03
CA VAL A 100 -3.80 -8.86 13.00
C VAL A 100 -3.78 -7.50 13.70
N ASN A 101 -4.64 -6.55 13.32
CA ASN A 101 -4.69 -5.20 13.91
C ASN A 101 -4.98 -5.28 15.43
N PRO A 102 -4.00 -4.93 16.29
CA PRO A 102 -4.13 -5.05 17.73
C PRO A 102 -5.18 -4.08 18.31
N LEU A 103 -5.34 -2.90 17.70
CA LEU A 103 -6.31 -1.89 18.15
C LEU A 103 -7.74 -2.27 17.80
N ARG A 104 -7.94 -2.89 16.63
CA ARG A 104 -9.23 -3.49 16.24
C ARG A 104 -9.61 -4.61 17.20
N ALA A 105 -8.66 -5.46 17.58
CA ALA A 105 -8.87 -6.54 18.55
C ALA A 105 -9.17 -5.99 19.96
N LEU A 106 -8.41 -5.00 20.42
CA LEU A 106 -8.61 -4.32 21.70
C LEU A 106 -9.99 -3.68 21.78
N HIS A 107 -10.38 -2.88 20.79
CA HIS A 107 -11.70 -2.24 20.73
C HIS A 107 -12.84 -3.27 20.78
N ALA A 108 -12.75 -4.35 19.98
CA ALA A 108 -13.73 -5.43 20.01
C ALA A 108 -13.79 -6.14 21.37
N GLY A 109 -12.64 -6.32 22.05
CA GLY A 109 -12.56 -6.89 23.39
C GLY A 109 -13.22 -6.01 24.45
N LEU A 110 -12.97 -4.70 24.41
CA LEU A 110 -13.57 -3.71 25.32
C LEU A 110 -15.09 -3.67 25.18
N LEU A 111 -15.61 -3.65 23.95
CA LEU A 111 -17.06 -3.68 23.71
C LEU A 111 -17.71 -4.98 24.21
N ARG A 112 -17.04 -6.12 24.01
CA ARG A 112 -17.51 -7.41 24.55
C ARG A 112 -17.54 -7.42 26.07
N LEU A 113 -16.50 -6.89 26.72
CA LEU A 113 -16.43 -6.79 28.18
C LEU A 113 -17.55 -5.88 28.73
N ALA A 114 -17.81 -4.76 28.04
CA ALA A 114 -18.90 -3.85 28.35
C ALA A 114 -20.30 -4.40 27.98
N ARG A 115 -20.38 -5.57 27.32
CA ARG A 115 -21.62 -6.18 26.80
C ARG A 115 -22.39 -5.26 25.84
N VAL A 116 -21.65 -4.45 25.08
CA VAL A 116 -22.18 -3.51 24.11
C VAL A 116 -22.07 -4.09 22.69
N SER A 117 -23.00 -3.70 21.83
CA SER A 117 -22.97 -4.11 20.43
C SER A 117 -21.63 -3.70 19.79
N PRO A 118 -20.95 -4.62 19.08
CA PRO A 118 -19.77 -4.29 18.28
C PRO A 118 -20.05 -3.31 17.13
N ASP A 119 -21.32 -3.02 16.84
CA ASP A 119 -21.76 -2.01 15.86
C ASP A 119 -22.12 -0.66 16.50
N LEU A 120 -21.84 -0.48 17.80
CA LEU A 120 -22.01 0.81 18.45
C LEU A 120 -21.15 1.86 17.74
N ALA A 121 -21.82 2.92 17.29
CA ALA A 121 -21.20 4.13 16.75
C ALA A 121 -22.00 5.33 17.26
N ALA A 122 -21.30 6.37 17.73
CA ALA A 122 -21.92 7.62 18.13
C ALA A 122 -22.38 8.44 16.90
N LEU A 123 -21.64 8.35 15.79
CA LEU A 123 -21.93 9.09 14.55
C LEU A 123 -21.78 8.21 13.30
N PRO A 124 -22.55 8.47 12.23
CA PRO A 124 -22.40 7.75 10.97
C PRO A 124 -21.10 8.17 10.26
N TYR A 125 -20.35 7.18 9.76
CA TYR A 125 -19.12 7.43 9.00
C TYR A 125 -19.43 7.80 7.54
N ARG A 126 -18.95 8.96 7.06
CA ARG A 126 -19.21 9.47 5.70
C ARG A 126 -17.96 9.92 4.94
N TRP A 127 -16.79 9.77 5.53
CA TRP A 127 -15.53 10.34 5.02
C TRP A 127 -14.86 9.48 3.93
N GLY A 128 -15.30 8.25 3.75
CA GLY A 128 -14.66 7.30 2.83
C GLY A 128 -13.20 7.07 3.24
N LEU A 129 -12.28 7.01 2.29
CA LEU A 129 -10.86 6.79 2.56
C LEU A 129 -10.06 8.07 2.86
N TRP A 130 -10.70 9.24 3.02
CA TRP A 130 -9.95 10.49 3.27
C TRP A 130 -9.05 10.43 4.51
N PRO A 131 -9.53 9.96 5.68
CA PRO A 131 -8.66 9.82 6.86
C PRO A 131 -7.50 8.85 6.63
N ALA A 132 -7.73 7.77 5.87
CA ALA A 132 -6.67 6.84 5.50
C ALA A 132 -5.64 7.47 4.55
N ALA A 133 -6.08 8.25 3.55
CA ALA A 133 -5.18 8.98 2.66
C ALA A 133 -4.29 9.97 3.42
N VAL A 134 -4.87 10.72 4.37
CA VAL A 134 -4.13 11.64 5.24
C VAL A 134 -3.16 10.86 6.12
N GLY A 135 -3.61 9.80 6.79
CA GLY A 135 -2.76 9.00 7.67
C GLY A 135 -1.59 8.33 6.93
N LEU A 136 -1.83 7.81 5.72
CA LEU A 136 -0.78 7.26 4.86
C LEU A 136 0.18 8.36 4.40
N GLY A 137 -0.35 9.52 3.98
CA GLY A 137 0.48 10.65 3.55
C GLY A 137 1.35 11.18 4.69
N THR A 138 0.80 11.23 5.91
CA THR A 138 1.56 11.58 7.13
C THR A 138 2.62 10.53 7.43
N PHE A 139 2.33 9.23 7.32
CA PHE A 139 3.32 8.19 7.56
C PHE A 139 4.46 8.25 6.52
N THR A 140 4.14 8.43 5.24
CA THR A 140 5.13 8.65 4.17
C THR A 140 5.97 9.92 4.41
N TRP A 141 5.34 11.00 4.89
CA TRP A 141 6.07 12.21 5.25
C TRP A 141 7.03 11.97 6.43
N VAL A 142 6.59 11.23 7.45
CA VAL A 142 7.45 10.84 8.57
C VAL A 142 8.64 10.03 8.07
N GLU A 143 8.41 9.03 7.21
CA GLU A 143 9.44 8.16 6.68
C GLU A 143 10.47 8.92 5.84
N LEU A 144 10.03 9.79 4.94
CA LEU A 144 10.89 10.37 3.89
C LEU A 144 11.35 11.81 4.16
N VAL A 145 10.69 12.52 5.07
CA VAL A 145 10.92 13.97 5.28
C VAL A 145 11.27 14.32 6.71
N ALA A 146 10.63 13.70 7.70
CA ALA A 146 10.84 14.07 9.10
C ALA A 146 12.28 13.82 9.55
N GLU A 147 12.83 14.78 10.26
CA GLU A 147 14.13 14.68 10.93
C GLU A 147 13.95 13.86 12.22
N ASP A 148 14.99 13.11 12.60
CA ASP A 148 15.01 12.26 13.80
C ASP A 148 13.85 11.26 13.91
N ASN A 149 13.32 10.82 12.77
CA ASN A 149 12.16 9.92 12.66
C ASN A 149 12.38 8.50 13.24
N THR A 150 13.62 8.15 13.59
CA THR A 150 13.98 6.90 14.27
C THR A 150 14.21 7.06 15.78
N SER A 151 14.20 8.29 16.31
CA SER A 151 14.37 8.52 17.75
C SER A 151 13.15 8.00 18.53
N LEU A 152 13.38 7.47 19.73
CA LEU A 152 12.27 6.98 20.56
C LEU A 152 11.35 8.11 21.01
N GLY A 153 11.90 9.31 21.24
CA GLY A 153 11.09 10.50 21.55
C GLY A 153 10.05 10.77 20.47
N PHE A 154 10.47 10.80 19.21
CA PHE A 154 9.58 10.99 18.06
C PHE A 154 8.58 9.84 17.91
N LEU A 155 9.07 8.60 17.95
CA LEU A 155 8.23 7.40 17.78
C LEU A 155 7.19 7.26 18.90
N ARG A 156 7.47 7.67 20.14
CA ARG A 156 6.50 7.68 21.25
C ARG A 156 5.31 8.57 20.92
N VAL A 157 5.57 9.79 20.44
CA VAL A 157 4.51 10.74 20.06
C VAL A 157 3.71 10.19 18.88
N MET A 158 4.39 9.71 17.84
CA MET A 158 3.73 9.17 16.66
C MET A 158 2.85 7.95 16.97
N VAL A 159 3.38 6.97 17.70
CA VAL A 159 2.64 5.75 18.08
C VAL A 159 1.49 6.08 19.03
N ALA A 160 1.70 6.96 20.02
CA ALA A 160 0.63 7.41 20.91
C ALA A 160 -0.48 8.14 20.15
N ALA A 161 -0.13 9.03 19.22
CA ALA A 161 -1.09 9.72 18.36
C ALA A 161 -1.88 8.74 17.47
N PHE A 162 -1.20 7.76 16.87
CA PHE A 162 -1.85 6.72 16.06
C PHE A 162 -2.83 5.88 16.89
N ILE A 163 -2.42 5.44 18.09
CA ILE A 163 -3.28 4.67 19.00
C ILE A 163 -4.50 5.51 19.42
N ALA A 164 -4.27 6.74 19.87
CA ALA A 164 -5.33 7.64 20.33
C ALA A 164 -6.33 7.93 19.20
N LEU A 165 -5.85 8.32 18.01
CA LEU A 165 -6.69 8.60 16.85
C LEU A 165 -7.50 7.36 16.45
N SER A 166 -6.88 6.18 16.47
CA SER A 166 -7.54 4.94 16.07
C SER A 166 -8.63 4.52 17.06
N LEU A 167 -8.37 4.62 18.37
CA LEU A 167 -9.34 4.27 19.40
C LEU A 167 -10.47 5.31 19.49
N LEU A 168 -10.17 6.60 19.37
CA LEU A 168 -11.18 7.66 19.31
C LEU A 168 -12.05 7.53 18.06
N GLY A 169 -11.44 7.29 16.90
CA GLY A 169 -12.15 7.03 15.65
C GLY A 169 -13.08 5.82 15.77
N ALA A 170 -12.60 4.73 16.37
CA ALA A 170 -13.40 3.55 16.63
C ALA A 170 -14.54 3.80 17.65
N ALA A 171 -14.30 4.57 18.71
CA ALA A 171 -15.33 4.92 19.68
C ALA A 171 -16.45 5.78 19.07
N VAL A 172 -16.10 6.70 18.16
CA VAL A 172 -17.07 7.60 17.51
C VAL A 172 -17.79 6.92 16.35
N PHE A 173 -17.08 6.19 15.49
CA PHE A 173 -17.61 5.67 14.23
C PHE A 173 -17.79 4.14 14.22
N GLY A 174 -17.50 3.45 15.32
CA GLY A 174 -17.56 2.00 15.42
C GLY A 174 -16.58 1.30 14.48
N ARG A 175 -16.98 0.15 13.94
CA ARG A 175 -16.14 -0.65 13.03
C ARG A 175 -15.82 0.06 11.71
N ALA A 176 -16.66 1.01 11.30
CA ALA A 176 -16.46 1.74 10.05
C ALA A 176 -15.13 2.51 10.03
N TRP A 177 -14.65 2.96 11.20
CA TRP A 177 -13.32 3.54 11.31
C TRP A 177 -12.22 2.58 10.84
N PHE A 178 -12.18 1.36 11.38
CA PHE A 178 -11.16 0.39 10.98
C PHE A 178 -11.35 -0.10 9.53
N GLU A 179 -12.55 -0.04 8.97
CA GLU A 179 -12.80 -0.51 7.60
C GLU A 179 -12.45 0.51 6.50
N GLN A 180 -12.38 1.80 6.85
CA GLN A 180 -12.22 2.89 5.88
C GLN A 180 -11.27 4.02 6.34
N GLY A 181 -11.25 4.36 7.63
CA GLY A 181 -10.47 5.47 8.19
C GLY A 181 -9.07 5.10 8.64
N ASP A 182 -8.84 3.87 9.08
CA ASP A 182 -7.52 3.38 9.50
C ASP A 182 -6.55 3.31 8.29
N PRO A 183 -5.40 4.01 8.35
CA PRO A 183 -4.46 4.07 7.22
C PRO A 183 -3.86 2.70 6.89
N PHE A 184 -3.49 1.90 7.89
CA PHE A 184 -2.88 0.58 7.66
C PHE A 184 -3.89 -0.46 7.22
N GLU A 185 -5.17 -0.31 7.59
CA GLU A 185 -6.23 -1.14 7.01
C GLU A 185 -6.46 -0.78 5.54
N ALA A 186 -6.48 0.50 5.19
CA ALA A 186 -6.59 0.91 3.79
C ALA A 186 -5.38 0.41 2.97
N TRP A 187 -4.17 0.55 3.50
CA TRP A 187 -2.92 0.05 2.90
C TRP A 187 -2.98 -1.46 2.64
N SER A 188 -3.28 -2.24 3.69
CA SER A 188 -3.41 -3.69 3.61
C SER A 188 -4.55 -4.12 2.69
N ARG A 189 -5.69 -3.42 2.72
CA ARG A 189 -6.85 -3.73 1.89
C ARG A 189 -6.58 -3.48 0.42
N LEU A 190 -6.04 -2.31 0.07
CA LEU A 190 -5.82 -1.92 -1.31
C LEU A 190 -4.73 -2.78 -1.96
N LEU A 191 -3.59 -2.97 -1.29
CA LEU A 191 -2.53 -3.85 -1.78
C LEU A 191 -2.96 -5.33 -1.78
N GLY A 192 -3.81 -5.73 -0.82
CA GLY A 192 -4.41 -7.06 -0.77
C GLY A 192 -5.35 -7.39 -1.93
N LEU A 193 -5.78 -6.41 -2.72
CA LEU A 193 -6.50 -6.66 -3.97
C LEU A 193 -5.64 -7.38 -5.02
N LEU A 194 -4.31 -7.25 -4.94
CA LEU A 194 -3.35 -7.91 -5.81
C LEU A 194 -3.14 -9.38 -5.43
N SER A 195 -3.67 -9.82 -4.28
CA SER A 195 -3.48 -11.19 -3.81
C SER A 195 -4.05 -12.21 -4.79
N PRO A 196 -3.25 -13.24 -5.14
CA PRO A 196 -3.75 -14.37 -5.92
C PRO A 196 -4.78 -15.17 -5.13
N LEU A 197 -4.84 -15.02 -3.80
CA LEU A 197 -5.85 -15.63 -2.96
C LEU A 197 -7.07 -14.71 -2.87
N GLY A 198 -8.25 -15.27 -3.13
CA GLY A 198 -9.50 -14.54 -2.99
C GLY A 198 -10.68 -15.47 -2.80
N ARG A 199 -11.86 -14.87 -2.72
CA ARG A 199 -13.12 -15.58 -2.69
C ARG A 199 -13.97 -15.21 -3.90
N ARG A 200 -14.66 -16.19 -4.46
CA ARG A 200 -15.74 -16.00 -5.45
C ARG A 200 -17.02 -15.49 -4.79
N ASP A 201 -17.99 -15.13 -5.61
CA ASP A 201 -19.34 -14.73 -5.17
C ASP A 201 -20.08 -15.79 -4.35
N ASP A 202 -19.77 -17.08 -4.59
CA ASP A 202 -20.31 -18.20 -3.81
C ASP A 202 -19.57 -18.43 -2.46
N GLY A 203 -18.59 -17.58 -2.14
CA GLY A 203 -17.82 -17.61 -0.90
C GLY A 203 -16.66 -18.60 -0.88
N ARG A 204 -16.45 -19.42 -1.93
CA ARG A 204 -15.35 -20.39 -1.99
C ARG A 204 -14.00 -19.71 -2.24
N TRP A 205 -12.96 -20.24 -1.61
CA TRP A 205 -11.58 -19.82 -1.84
C TRP A 205 -11.08 -20.23 -3.23
N VAL A 206 -10.42 -19.29 -3.91
CA VAL A 206 -9.88 -19.48 -5.25
C VAL A 206 -8.50 -18.84 -5.42
N LEU A 207 -7.72 -19.41 -6.33
CA LEU A 207 -6.61 -18.74 -6.99
C LEU A 207 -7.16 -17.88 -8.13
N ARG A 208 -6.86 -16.59 -8.11
CA ARG A 208 -7.29 -15.60 -9.09
C ARG A 208 -6.10 -14.77 -9.56
N THR A 209 -6.26 -14.05 -10.67
CA THR A 209 -5.23 -13.10 -11.10
C THR A 209 -5.25 -11.84 -10.21
N PRO A 210 -4.12 -11.12 -10.08
CA PRO A 210 -4.04 -9.85 -9.32
C PRO A 210 -5.02 -8.75 -9.80
N LEU A 211 -5.63 -8.93 -10.97
CA LEU A 211 -6.59 -7.98 -11.55
C LEU A 211 -8.01 -8.14 -11.00
N HIS A 212 -8.39 -9.32 -10.51
CA HIS A 212 -9.76 -9.58 -10.06
C HIS A 212 -10.15 -8.69 -8.87
N GLY A 213 -9.29 -8.58 -7.87
CA GLY A 213 -9.56 -7.73 -6.70
C GLY A 213 -9.65 -6.25 -7.09
N VAL A 214 -8.73 -5.80 -7.94
CA VAL A 214 -8.66 -4.41 -8.41
C VAL A 214 -9.89 -4.04 -9.24
N ASN A 215 -10.36 -4.93 -10.12
CA ASN A 215 -11.54 -4.68 -10.95
C ASN A 215 -12.86 -4.78 -10.16
N GLY A 216 -12.88 -5.54 -9.07
CA GLY A 216 -14.02 -5.58 -8.14
C GLY A 216 -14.16 -4.33 -7.25
N LEU A 217 -13.12 -3.50 -7.13
CA LEU A 217 -13.17 -2.29 -6.31
C LEU A 217 -14.02 -1.21 -6.99
N ARG A 218 -15.09 -0.76 -6.32
CA ARG A 218 -15.91 0.37 -6.77
C ARG A 218 -15.28 1.70 -6.37
N GLY A 219 -15.50 2.74 -7.19
CA GLY A 219 -15.12 4.10 -6.83
C GLY A 219 -15.75 4.52 -5.50
N GLN A 220 -14.97 5.15 -4.63
CA GLN A 220 -15.43 5.66 -3.34
C GLN A 220 -14.70 6.94 -2.95
N ARG A 221 -15.30 7.73 -2.04
CA ARG A 221 -14.71 9.00 -1.57
C ARG A 221 -13.32 8.73 -0.98
N GLY A 222 -12.34 9.58 -1.30
CA GLY A 222 -10.97 9.44 -0.81
C GLY A 222 -10.12 8.39 -1.54
N LEU A 223 -10.66 7.59 -2.47
CA LEU A 223 -9.85 6.58 -3.17
C LEU A 223 -8.74 7.19 -4.02
N VAL A 224 -9.05 8.23 -4.80
CA VAL A 224 -8.06 8.95 -5.64
C VAL A 224 -6.89 9.50 -4.81
N PRO A 225 -7.09 10.30 -3.73
CA PRO A 225 -5.97 10.76 -2.92
C PRO A 225 -5.25 9.61 -2.21
N THR A 226 -5.94 8.53 -1.84
CA THR A 226 -5.28 7.35 -1.26
C THR A 226 -4.29 6.73 -2.24
N VAL A 227 -4.72 6.38 -3.46
CA VAL A 227 -3.82 5.80 -4.46
C VAL A 227 -2.74 6.79 -4.92
N ALA A 228 -3.04 8.09 -4.92
CA ALA A 228 -2.07 9.13 -5.23
C ALA A 228 -0.96 9.22 -4.18
N VAL A 229 -1.28 9.03 -2.89
CA VAL A 229 -0.27 8.90 -1.83
C VAL A 229 0.54 7.62 -2.01
N MET A 230 -0.11 6.48 -2.27
CA MET A 230 0.58 5.19 -2.45
C MET A 230 1.61 5.23 -3.59
N LEU A 231 1.23 5.79 -4.74
CA LEU A 231 2.10 5.89 -5.91
C LEU A 231 3.04 7.10 -5.86
N GLY A 232 2.54 8.26 -5.44
CA GLY A 232 3.34 9.49 -5.36
C GLY A 232 4.42 9.41 -4.29
N GLY A 233 4.16 8.72 -3.17
CA GLY A 233 5.13 8.52 -2.11
C GLY A 233 6.31 7.66 -2.55
N THR A 234 6.03 6.56 -3.24
CA THR A 234 7.07 5.68 -3.81
C THR A 234 7.82 6.36 -4.96
N ALA A 235 7.14 7.17 -5.78
CA ALA A 235 7.80 7.98 -6.80
C ALA A 235 8.72 9.05 -6.20
N TYR A 236 8.29 9.71 -5.12
CA TYR A 236 9.12 10.67 -4.39
C TYR A 236 10.32 9.99 -3.72
N ASP A 237 10.12 8.83 -3.08
CA ASP A 237 11.21 8.03 -2.50
C ASP A 237 12.33 7.79 -3.52
N GLY A 238 11.97 7.24 -4.69
CA GLY A 238 12.92 7.04 -5.78
C GLY A 238 13.57 8.33 -6.28
N PHE A 239 12.78 9.40 -6.46
CA PHE A 239 13.31 10.68 -6.90
C PHE A 239 14.29 11.28 -5.88
N SER A 240 13.99 11.13 -4.60
CA SER A 240 14.75 11.72 -3.50
C SER A 240 16.11 11.06 -3.29
N ALA A 241 16.30 9.84 -3.81
CA ALA A 241 17.57 9.13 -3.83
C ALA A 241 18.58 9.70 -4.84
N ASN A 242 18.16 10.58 -5.77
CA ASN A 242 19.03 11.18 -6.76
C ASN A 242 20.04 12.16 -6.12
N LEU A 243 21.33 12.03 -6.48
CA LEU A 243 22.41 12.86 -5.92
C LEU A 243 22.26 14.36 -6.23
N SER A 244 21.77 14.71 -7.42
CA SER A 244 21.53 16.11 -7.82
C SER A 244 20.44 16.76 -6.96
N TRP A 245 19.38 16.01 -6.64
CA TRP A 245 18.33 16.48 -5.72
C TRP A 245 18.88 16.64 -4.30
N ALA A 246 19.63 15.65 -3.80
CA ALA A 246 20.24 15.72 -2.48
C ALA A 246 21.16 16.95 -2.34
N THR A 247 21.98 17.22 -3.37
CA THR A 247 22.88 18.38 -3.42
C THR A 247 22.08 19.69 -3.47
N PHE A 248 21.02 19.77 -4.27
CA PHE A 248 20.14 20.94 -4.31
C PHE A 248 19.52 21.24 -2.94
N VAL A 249 18.97 20.23 -2.26
CA VAL A 249 18.37 20.41 -0.93
C VAL A 249 19.42 20.85 0.10
N GLN A 250 20.64 20.31 0.05
CA GLN A 250 21.71 20.64 1.00
C GLN A 250 22.33 22.02 0.77
N THR A 251 22.36 22.50 -0.47
CA THR A 251 22.97 23.79 -0.84
C THR A 251 21.97 24.95 -0.90
N SER A 252 20.68 24.66 -0.85
CA SER A 252 19.63 25.67 -0.83
C SER A 252 19.61 26.45 0.49
N SER A 253 19.24 27.73 0.43
CA SER A 253 18.98 28.56 1.61
C SER A 253 17.61 28.28 2.24
N VAL A 254 16.75 27.52 1.57
CA VAL A 254 15.42 27.13 2.07
C VAL A 254 15.56 25.90 2.99
N PRO A 255 14.83 25.84 4.12
CA PRO A 255 14.87 24.66 5.00
C PRO A 255 14.59 23.35 4.25
N SER A 256 15.43 22.34 4.50
CA SER A 256 15.39 21.04 3.84
C SER A 256 14.01 20.37 3.98
N SER A 257 13.43 20.42 5.19
CA SER A 257 12.12 19.88 5.50
C SER A 257 11.01 20.53 4.65
N LEU A 258 11.09 21.84 4.40
CA LEU A 258 10.12 22.54 3.56
C LEU A 258 10.23 22.11 2.09
N LEU A 259 11.45 22.06 1.54
CA LEU A 259 11.69 21.62 0.17
C LEU A 259 11.21 20.18 -0.04
N LYS A 260 11.61 19.27 0.85
CA LYS A 260 11.21 17.86 0.81
C LYS A 260 9.69 17.71 0.95
N THR A 261 9.06 18.44 1.88
CA THR A 261 7.60 18.43 2.05
C THR A 261 6.88 18.92 0.79
N ALA A 262 7.30 20.06 0.23
CA ALA A 262 6.70 20.64 -0.97
C ALA A 262 6.81 19.68 -2.16
N THR A 263 7.98 19.06 -2.35
CA THR A 263 8.20 18.08 -3.41
C THR A 263 7.35 16.83 -3.21
N LEU A 264 7.28 16.27 -2.00
CA LEU A 264 6.42 15.11 -1.70
C LEU A 264 4.95 15.40 -2.01
N LEU A 265 4.43 16.55 -1.56
CA LEU A 265 3.06 16.98 -1.87
C LEU A 265 2.86 17.21 -3.37
N ALA A 266 3.87 17.70 -4.09
CA ALA A 266 3.83 17.85 -5.53
C ALA A 266 3.73 16.48 -6.23
N PHE A 267 4.39 15.43 -5.75
CA PHE A 267 4.23 14.07 -6.30
C PHE A 267 2.83 13.50 -6.04
N PHE A 268 2.26 13.70 -4.84
CA PHE A 268 0.87 13.32 -4.57
C PHE A 268 -0.09 14.05 -5.51
N ALA A 269 0.09 15.37 -5.68
CA ALA A 269 -0.72 16.18 -6.57
C ALA A 269 -0.53 15.76 -8.04
N LEU A 270 0.69 15.47 -8.47
CA LEU A 270 1.01 15.02 -9.82
C LEU A 270 0.18 13.79 -10.20
N VAL A 271 0.16 12.76 -9.34
CA VAL A 271 -0.62 11.54 -9.60
C VAL A 271 -2.12 11.86 -9.63
N ALA A 272 -2.64 12.56 -8.63
CA ALA A 272 -4.07 12.89 -8.54
C ALA A 272 -4.56 13.75 -9.72
N VAL A 273 -3.78 14.75 -10.13
CA VAL A 273 -4.12 15.68 -11.22
C VAL A 273 -4.01 14.99 -12.57
N THR A 274 -2.94 14.24 -12.83
CA THR A 274 -2.77 13.60 -14.14
C THR A 274 -3.84 12.53 -14.40
N ILE A 275 -4.19 11.71 -13.41
CA ILE A 275 -5.29 10.75 -13.58
C ILE A 275 -6.65 11.44 -13.75
N TRP A 276 -6.90 12.53 -13.01
CA TRP A 276 -8.13 13.31 -13.17
C TRP A 276 -8.20 14.00 -14.54
N LEU A 277 -7.11 14.58 -15.02
CA LEU A 277 -7.03 15.19 -16.35
C LEU A 277 -7.29 14.14 -17.44
N ALA A 278 -6.68 12.96 -17.34
CA ALA A 278 -6.95 11.88 -18.27
C ALA A 278 -8.43 11.46 -18.23
N SER A 279 -9.03 11.32 -17.04
CA SER A 279 -10.46 11.06 -16.90
C SER A 279 -11.34 12.18 -17.50
N ALA A 280 -10.97 13.45 -17.30
CA ALA A 280 -11.67 14.59 -17.86
C ALA A 280 -11.64 14.61 -19.39
N VAL A 281 -10.47 14.38 -19.99
CA VAL A 281 -10.31 14.27 -21.44
C VAL A 281 -11.07 13.07 -21.97
N SER A 282 -11.00 11.92 -21.30
CA SER A 282 -11.70 10.69 -21.71
C SER A 282 -13.22 10.87 -21.78
N VAL A 283 -13.80 11.48 -20.73
CA VAL A 283 -15.24 11.78 -20.66
C VAL A 283 -15.64 12.82 -21.71
N ARG A 284 -14.81 13.85 -21.95
CA ARG A 284 -15.06 14.85 -23.01
C ARG A 284 -15.03 14.25 -24.41
N LEU A 285 -14.06 13.37 -24.70
CA LEU A 285 -13.98 12.65 -25.97
C LEU A 285 -15.15 11.68 -26.17
N ALA A 286 -15.73 11.19 -25.07
CA ALA A 286 -16.95 10.39 -25.06
C ALA A 286 -18.25 11.22 -25.27
N GLY A 287 -18.16 12.56 -25.37
CA GLY A 287 -19.33 13.43 -25.50
C GLY A 287 -20.09 13.67 -24.19
N GLU A 288 -19.49 13.31 -23.05
CA GLU A 288 -20.13 13.37 -21.74
C GLU A 288 -19.80 14.67 -20.98
N PRO A 289 -20.67 15.12 -20.04
CA PRO A 289 -20.41 16.31 -19.25
C PRO A 289 -19.16 16.19 -18.38
N LEU A 290 -18.37 17.28 -18.26
CA LEU A 290 -17.14 17.29 -17.45
C LEU A 290 -17.38 16.87 -16.00
N ARG A 291 -18.57 17.10 -15.42
CA ARG A 291 -18.92 16.68 -14.05
C ARG A 291 -18.79 15.17 -13.84
N ARG A 292 -18.98 14.35 -14.89
CA ARG A 292 -18.80 12.89 -14.86
C ARG A 292 -17.33 12.48 -14.69
N SER A 293 -16.37 13.39 -14.88
CA SER A 293 -14.95 13.09 -14.65
C SER A 293 -14.66 12.74 -13.19
N PHE A 294 -15.39 13.31 -12.23
CA PHE A 294 -15.19 13.04 -10.80
C PHE A 294 -15.64 11.64 -10.36
N SER A 295 -16.71 11.11 -10.95
CA SER A 295 -17.09 9.71 -10.73
C SER A 295 -16.16 8.78 -11.52
N PHE A 296 -15.89 9.12 -12.79
CA PHE A 296 -15.05 8.29 -13.66
C PHE A 296 -13.61 8.15 -13.15
N VAL A 297 -12.99 9.21 -12.63
CA VAL A 297 -11.64 9.12 -12.04
C VAL A 297 -11.61 8.18 -10.84
N SER A 298 -12.67 8.18 -10.02
CA SER A 298 -12.79 7.26 -8.88
C SER A 298 -12.96 5.82 -9.35
N ASP A 299 -13.67 5.62 -10.46
CA ASP A 299 -13.81 4.32 -11.10
C ASP A 299 -12.55 3.88 -11.83
N ILE A 300 -11.61 4.74 -12.19
CA ILE A 300 -10.34 4.34 -12.83
C ILE A 300 -9.19 4.22 -11.83
N ALA A 301 -9.23 4.95 -10.71
CA ALA A 301 -8.20 4.96 -9.67
C ALA A 301 -7.67 3.58 -9.23
N PRO A 302 -8.48 2.50 -9.14
CA PRO A 302 -7.97 1.17 -8.80
C PRO A 302 -6.87 0.66 -9.74
N SER A 303 -6.86 1.09 -11.01
CA SER A 303 -5.82 0.71 -11.99
C SER A 303 -4.40 1.18 -11.61
N LEU A 304 -4.26 2.11 -10.67
CA LEU A 304 -2.98 2.55 -10.15
C LEU A 304 -2.43 1.64 -9.03
N ILE A 305 -3.27 0.77 -8.45
CA ILE A 305 -2.86 -0.11 -7.34
C ILE A 305 -1.78 -1.12 -7.76
N PRO A 306 -1.89 -1.82 -8.92
CA PRO A 306 -0.82 -2.69 -9.38
C PRO A 306 0.51 -1.97 -9.61
N ILE A 307 0.44 -0.71 -10.07
CA ILE A 307 1.63 0.14 -10.27
C ILE A 307 2.26 0.43 -8.92
N ALA A 308 1.50 0.96 -7.96
CA ALA A 308 1.99 1.22 -6.61
C ALA A 308 2.58 -0.03 -5.95
N GLY A 309 1.96 -1.21 -6.12
CA GLY A 309 2.49 -2.48 -5.63
C GLY A 309 3.82 -2.87 -6.29
N GLY A 310 3.94 -2.69 -7.61
CA GLY A 310 5.20 -2.94 -8.33
C GLY A 310 6.34 -2.02 -7.88
N TYR A 311 6.06 -0.73 -7.69
CA TYR A 311 7.03 0.22 -7.14
C TYR A 311 7.41 -0.13 -5.71
N LEU A 312 6.45 -0.49 -4.87
CA LEU A 312 6.73 -0.87 -3.49
C LEU A 312 7.71 -2.05 -3.43
N VAL A 313 7.50 -3.09 -4.24
CA VAL A 313 8.43 -4.22 -4.31
C VAL A 313 9.81 -3.75 -4.80
N ALA A 314 9.85 -2.93 -5.86
CA ALA A 314 11.11 -2.42 -6.40
C ALA A 314 11.93 -1.63 -5.37
N HIS A 315 11.29 -0.72 -4.63
CA HIS A 315 11.97 0.19 -3.72
C HIS A 315 12.29 -0.44 -2.36
N TYR A 316 11.42 -1.30 -1.85
CA TYR A 316 11.53 -1.80 -0.48
C TYR A 316 12.02 -3.25 -0.37
N TRP A 317 12.35 -3.92 -1.48
CA TRP A 317 12.84 -5.32 -1.45
C TRP A 317 14.05 -5.50 -0.53
N SER A 318 15.11 -4.71 -0.74
CA SER A 318 16.34 -4.84 0.05
C SER A 318 16.12 -4.49 1.51
N LEU A 319 15.30 -3.46 1.78
CA LEU A 319 14.91 -3.07 3.13
C LEU A 319 14.17 -4.22 3.83
N TRP A 320 13.15 -4.78 3.16
CA TRP A 320 12.37 -5.88 3.69
C TRP A 320 13.23 -7.10 4.03
N VAL A 321 14.05 -7.56 3.07
CA VAL A 321 14.77 -8.81 3.25
C VAL A 321 15.89 -8.67 4.27
N TYR A 322 16.69 -7.61 4.18
CA TYR A 322 17.84 -7.47 5.06
C TYR A 322 17.46 -6.87 6.43
N GLN A 323 16.79 -5.71 6.44
CA GLN A 323 16.39 -5.08 7.70
C GLN A 323 15.25 -5.83 8.39
N GLY A 324 14.45 -6.61 7.66
CA GLY A 324 13.44 -7.48 8.26
C GLY A 324 14.06 -8.63 9.05
N GLN A 325 15.15 -9.22 8.56
CA GLN A 325 15.95 -10.19 9.32
C GLN A 325 16.63 -9.51 10.51
N TYR A 326 17.22 -8.34 10.31
CA TYR A 326 17.88 -7.62 11.38
C TYR A 326 16.93 -7.23 12.52
N ALA A 327 15.68 -6.86 12.21
CA ALA A 327 14.64 -6.64 13.21
C ALA A 327 14.43 -7.86 14.12
N TRP A 328 14.49 -9.08 13.57
CA TRP A 328 14.37 -10.32 14.33
C TRP A 328 15.53 -10.53 15.31
N VAL A 329 16.74 -10.12 14.92
CA VAL A 329 17.92 -10.13 15.80
C VAL A 329 17.73 -9.13 16.95
N LEU A 330 17.28 -7.91 16.65
CA LEU A 330 17.11 -6.87 17.66
C LEU A 330 15.96 -7.15 18.66
N LEU A 331 14.94 -7.91 18.25
CA LEU A 331 13.79 -8.23 19.10
C LEU A 331 14.12 -9.14 20.28
N THR A 332 15.29 -9.79 20.29
CA THR A 332 15.72 -10.64 21.39
C THR A 332 16.10 -9.85 22.66
N ASP A 333 16.57 -8.61 22.51
CA ASP A 333 17.04 -7.73 23.58
C ASP A 333 16.51 -6.29 23.44
N PRO A 334 15.20 -6.06 23.47
CA PRO A 334 14.64 -4.72 23.24
C PRO A 334 15.04 -3.70 24.31
N LEU A 335 15.46 -4.15 25.50
CA LEU A 335 15.87 -3.31 26.61
C LEU A 335 17.38 -3.04 26.62
N GLY A 336 18.15 -3.65 25.71
CA GLY A 336 19.60 -3.47 25.64
C GLY A 336 20.34 -3.99 26.88
N THR A 337 19.81 -5.03 27.51
CA THR A 337 20.33 -5.61 28.76
C THR A 337 21.40 -6.68 28.55
N GLY A 338 21.63 -7.08 27.29
CA GLY A 338 22.42 -8.25 26.92
C GLY A 338 21.63 -9.56 26.97
N ALA A 339 20.30 -9.50 27.18
CA ALA A 339 19.45 -10.69 27.21
C ALA A 339 19.24 -11.27 25.81
N ASP A 340 19.24 -12.59 25.65
CA ASP A 340 18.94 -13.25 24.37
C ASP A 340 17.66 -14.08 24.50
N LEU A 341 16.52 -13.40 24.65
CA LEU A 341 15.24 -14.02 25.00
C LEU A 341 14.67 -14.94 23.91
N LEU A 342 15.06 -14.71 22.65
CA LEU A 342 14.65 -15.50 21.49
C LEU A 342 15.76 -16.44 21.00
N GLY A 343 16.98 -16.34 21.52
CA GLY A 343 18.14 -17.12 21.04
C GLY A 343 18.66 -16.65 19.67
N THR A 344 18.41 -15.40 19.29
CA THR A 344 18.65 -14.86 17.94
C THR A 344 19.78 -13.83 17.89
N ALA A 345 20.38 -13.47 19.03
CA ALA A 345 21.41 -12.43 19.10
C ALA A 345 22.64 -12.72 18.22
N GLY A 346 22.98 -14.00 18.02
CA GLY A 346 24.11 -14.44 17.20
C GLY A 346 23.81 -14.60 15.71
N LEU A 347 22.57 -14.38 15.26
CA LEU A 347 22.21 -14.53 13.86
C LEU A 347 22.74 -13.35 13.04
N THR A 348 23.40 -13.66 11.93
CA THR A 348 23.82 -12.67 10.93
C THR A 348 22.79 -12.63 9.80
N PRO A 349 22.20 -11.46 9.47
CA PRO A 349 21.31 -11.34 8.31
C PRO A 349 21.98 -11.81 7.02
N ASP A 350 21.25 -12.61 6.24
CA ASP A 350 21.71 -13.11 4.94
C ASP A 350 21.54 -12.03 3.86
N ASP A 351 22.60 -11.79 3.07
CA ASP A 351 22.66 -10.81 2.00
C ASP A 351 22.47 -11.41 0.58
N ALA A 352 22.25 -12.73 0.47
CA ALA A 352 22.10 -13.42 -0.81
C ALA A 352 20.96 -12.86 -1.68
N LEU A 353 19.91 -12.35 -1.03
CA LEU A 353 18.74 -11.79 -1.70
C LEU A 353 18.83 -10.28 -1.99
N ILE A 354 19.94 -9.63 -1.60
CA ILE A 354 20.19 -8.20 -1.85
C ILE A 354 21.41 -7.95 -2.75
N GLN A 355 21.91 -8.99 -3.42
CA GLN A 355 23.00 -8.86 -4.38
C GLN A 355 22.62 -7.86 -5.50
N PRO A 356 23.52 -6.94 -5.91
CA PRO A 356 23.17 -5.81 -6.78
C PRO A 356 22.43 -6.19 -8.07
N THR A 357 22.88 -7.24 -8.76
CA THR A 357 22.23 -7.73 -10.00
C THR A 357 20.83 -8.27 -9.74
N LEU A 358 20.61 -8.96 -8.63
CA LEU A 358 19.30 -9.49 -8.25
C LEU A 358 18.35 -8.35 -7.90
N VAL A 359 18.79 -7.38 -7.10
CA VAL A 359 17.99 -6.19 -6.74
C VAL A 359 17.58 -5.42 -7.98
N ALA A 360 18.51 -5.12 -8.88
CA ALA A 360 18.22 -4.43 -10.14
C ALA A 360 17.22 -5.22 -11.01
N THR A 361 17.32 -6.55 -11.02
CA THR A 361 16.37 -7.42 -11.75
C THR A 361 14.97 -7.37 -11.13
N ILE A 362 14.87 -7.51 -9.80
CA ILE A 362 13.60 -7.44 -9.07
C ILE A 362 12.95 -6.06 -9.27
N GLN A 363 13.73 -4.99 -9.19
CA GLN A 363 13.29 -3.62 -9.46
C GLN A 363 12.68 -3.48 -10.86
N ALA A 364 13.44 -3.85 -11.89
CA ALA A 364 13.00 -3.74 -13.28
C ALA A 364 11.75 -4.59 -13.55
N VAL A 365 11.74 -5.86 -13.12
CA VAL A 365 10.61 -6.78 -13.32
C VAL A 365 9.38 -6.29 -12.57
N SER A 366 9.51 -5.86 -11.33
CA SER A 366 8.36 -5.42 -10.51
C SER A 366 7.72 -4.16 -11.08
N ILE A 367 8.52 -3.20 -11.55
CA ILE A 367 8.01 -2.01 -12.24
C ILE A 367 7.28 -2.40 -13.52
N VAL A 368 7.88 -3.23 -14.38
CA VAL A 368 7.25 -3.64 -15.65
C VAL A 368 5.96 -4.42 -15.42
N VAL A 369 5.97 -5.41 -14.52
CA VAL A 369 4.78 -6.20 -14.19
C VAL A 369 3.68 -5.34 -13.57
N GLY A 370 4.03 -4.44 -12.65
CA GLY A 370 3.08 -3.51 -12.03
C GLY A 370 2.39 -2.61 -13.07
N HIS A 371 3.14 -2.08 -14.04
CA HIS A 371 2.59 -1.28 -15.13
C HIS A 371 1.76 -2.09 -16.12
N LEU A 372 2.19 -3.30 -16.50
CA LEU A 372 1.41 -4.18 -17.36
C LEU A 372 0.05 -4.52 -16.73
N LEU A 373 0.06 -4.88 -15.43
CA LEU A 373 -1.17 -5.12 -14.68
C LEU A 373 -2.02 -3.86 -14.53
N GLY A 374 -1.40 -2.69 -14.34
CA GLY A 374 -2.10 -1.40 -14.28
C GLY A 374 -2.81 -1.05 -15.59
N VAL A 375 -2.13 -1.23 -16.74
CA VAL A 375 -2.70 -1.03 -18.07
C VAL A 375 -3.86 -2.00 -18.33
N LEU A 376 -3.68 -3.28 -17.97
CA LEU A 376 -4.75 -4.29 -18.07
C LEU A 376 -5.97 -3.93 -17.21
N ALA A 377 -5.75 -3.48 -15.98
CA ALA A 377 -6.82 -3.03 -15.10
C ALA A 377 -7.52 -1.78 -15.64
N ALA A 378 -6.78 -0.81 -16.15
CA ALA A 378 -7.35 0.39 -16.75
C ALA A 378 -8.20 0.06 -17.98
N HIS A 379 -7.71 -0.85 -18.83
CA HIS A 379 -8.42 -1.33 -20.02
C HIS A 379 -9.73 -2.01 -19.65
N GLU A 380 -9.68 -3.02 -18.77
CA GLU A 380 -10.85 -3.79 -18.34
C GLU A 380 -11.92 -2.87 -17.73
N ARG A 381 -11.50 -1.90 -16.92
CA ARG A 381 -12.43 -0.96 -16.28
C ARG A 381 -13.03 0.02 -17.28
N ALA A 382 -12.23 0.53 -18.21
CA ALA A 382 -12.73 1.42 -19.25
C ALA A 382 -13.79 0.74 -20.13
N ILE A 383 -13.59 -0.52 -20.55
CA ILE A 383 -14.61 -1.26 -21.33
C ILE A 383 -15.82 -1.70 -20.51
N THR A 384 -15.71 -1.74 -19.16
CA THR A 384 -16.81 -2.06 -18.26
C THR A 384 -17.67 -0.83 -17.93
N VAL A 385 -17.06 0.36 -17.87
CA VAL A 385 -17.71 1.61 -17.43
C VAL A 385 -18.17 2.48 -18.58
N LEU A 386 -17.49 2.46 -19.74
CA LEU A 386 -17.80 3.27 -20.91
C LEU A 386 -18.57 2.47 -21.97
N GLU A 387 -19.44 3.14 -22.71
CA GLU A 387 -20.06 2.55 -23.91
C GLU A 387 -19.00 2.22 -24.97
N ARG A 388 -19.21 1.16 -25.77
CA ARG A 388 -18.19 0.60 -26.70
C ARG A 388 -17.44 1.63 -27.56
N ARG A 389 -18.16 2.61 -28.12
CA ARG A 389 -17.56 3.65 -28.99
C ARG A 389 -16.73 4.65 -28.18
N ALA A 390 -17.20 5.00 -26.98
CA ALA A 390 -16.50 5.87 -26.05
C ALA A 390 -15.30 5.16 -25.38
N ALA A 391 -15.36 3.84 -25.20
CA ALA A 391 -14.29 3.06 -24.58
C ALA A 391 -12.99 3.10 -25.41
N VAL A 392 -13.07 2.99 -26.74
CA VAL A 392 -11.89 2.98 -27.61
C VAL A 392 -11.17 4.34 -27.60
N ILE A 393 -11.92 5.45 -27.70
CA ILE A 393 -11.35 6.81 -27.75
C ILE A 393 -10.96 7.30 -26.34
N GLY A 394 -11.79 7.00 -25.34
CA GLY A 394 -11.60 7.37 -23.95
C GLY A 394 -10.48 6.60 -23.24
N GLN A 395 -9.93 5.54 -23.82
CA GLN A 395 -8.77 4.83 -23.26
C GLN A 395 -7.43 5.53 -23.56
N VAL A 396 -7.36 6.31 -24.64
CA VAL A 396 -6.09 6.93 -25.07
C VAL A 396 -5.50 7.86 -24.00
N PRO A 397 -6.26 8.79 -23.37
CA PRO A 397 -5.70 9.65 -22.33
C PRO A 397 -5.20 8.86 -21.12
N LEU A 398 -5.91 7.81 -20.73
CA LEU A 398 -5.50 6.93 -19.63
C LEU A 398 -4.20 6.19 -19.98
N MET A 399 -4.08 5.67 -21.20
CA MET A 399 -2.85 5.04 -21.67
C MET A 399 -1.67 6.02 -21.63
N VAL A 400 -1.85 7.25 -22.10
CA VAL A 400 -0.78 8.27 -22.09
C VAL A 400 -0.26 8.50 -20.67
N VAL A 401 -1.16 8.58 -19.68
CA VAL A 401 -0.76 8.70 -18.27
C VAL A 401 0.01 7.47 -17.78
N MET A 402 -0.41 6.26 -18.14
CA MET A 402 0.32 5.04 -17.75
C MET A 402 1.72 4.96 -18.37
N ILE A 403 1.86 5.36 -19.63
CA ILE A 403 3.16 5.44 -20.31
C ILE A 403 4.03 6.50 -19.63
N PHE A 404 3.47 7.67 -19.34
CA PHE A 404 4.16 8.75 -18.62
C PHE A 404 4.70 8.26 -17.27
N TYR A 405 3.89 7.56 -16.48
CA TYR A 405 4.35 6.98 -15.21
C TYR A 405 5.44 5.93 -15.39
N THR A 406 5.35 5.07 -16.42
CA THR A 406 6.40 4.07 -16.64
C THR A 406 7.71 4.72 -17.01
N VAL A 407 7.70 5.65 -17.97
CA VAL A 407 8.90 6.35 -18.42
C VAL A 407 9.49 7.15 -17.26
N GLY A 408 8.65 7.88 -16.50
CA GLY A 408 9.08 8.59 -15.30
C GLY A 408 9.70 7.66 -14.27
N GLY A 409 9.06 6.52 -13.98
CA GLY A 409 9.54 5.51 -13.05
C GLY A 409 10.89 4.91 -13.39
N LEU A 410 11.05 4.47 -14.64
CA LEU A 410 12.31 3.92 -15.11
C LEU A 410 13.40 5.00 -15.13
N THR A 411 13.04 6.24 -15.46
CA THR A 411 13.99 7.37 -15.41
C THR A 411 14.45 7.60 -13.99
N ILE A 412 13.54 7.61 -13.01
CA ILE A 412 13.87 7.76 -11.58
C ILE A 412 14.74 6.60 -11.09
N LEU A 413 14.41 5.36 -11.45
CA LEU A 413 15.16 4.17 -11.01
C LEU A 413 16.61 4.16 -11.51
N PHE A 414 16.82 4.58 -12.75
CA PHE A 414 18.15 4.57 -13.38
C PHE A 414 18.81 5.96 -13.37
N ALA A 415 18.25 6.92 -12.64
CA ALA A 415 18.87 8.22 -12.50
C ALA A 415 20.16 8.07 -11.69
N PRO A 416 21.29 8.65 -12.16
CA PRO A 416 22.57 8.55 -11.48
C PRO A 416 22.62 9.32 -10.16
#